data_AF-A0AAU3I5Q4-F1
#
_entry.id   AF-A0AAU3I5Q4-F1
#
_cell.length_a   1.000
_cell.length_b   1.000
_cell.length_c   1.000
_cell.angle_alpha   90.00
_cell.angle_beta   90.00
_cell.angle_gamma   90.00
#
_symmetry.space_group_name_H-M   'P 1'
#
loop_
_entity.id
_entity.type
_entity.pdbx_description
1 polymer ?
#
loop_
_entity_poly.entity_id
_entity_poly.type
_entity_poly.pdbx_seq_one_letter_code
_entity_poly.pdbx_strand_id
1 'polypeptide(L)'
;MKSDRLLSILLLLQTRGRVPAHELAERLEVSVRTIYRDVEALSASGVPVYAERGRHGGIELLAGFRTDVTGLTADESRSLFILAAQGAHAALGLDAALGSALRKVMAALPAPFRPAAEVTSRRILVDATRWRGGPRRAVDLDVLQDAVFSDRRLRLRYRHGGDTEPSTCTVDPYGLVSKAGVWYLVADRRGAPRLFRADRVRSATLLPDPVRRRPGVELADAWEVLRRQVEERPGGVDVTVRVRRSRLDMFVRLHVASLAELPEDDGAGEWVTARLALGSVRETRTLLAFGDALEVLAPAEAREELAATAAAISAVYEGG
;
A
#
# COMPACT_ATOMS: atom_id res chain seq x y z
N MET A 1 16.00 32.83 -13.33
CA MET A 1 16.01 32.48 -11.89
C MET A 1 17.17 31.53 -11.58
N LYS A 2 17.46 31.19 -10.31
CA LYS A 2 18.56 30.27 -9.96
C LYS A 2 18.42 28.92 -10.70
N SER A 3 17.20 28.39 -10.77
CA SER A 3 16.87 27.11 -11.41
C SER A 3 17.21 27.06 -12.91
N ASP A 4 16.87 28.12 -13.66
CA ASP A 4 17.20 28.21 -15.10
C ASP A 4 18.70 28.21 -15.36
N ARG A 5 19.46 28.83 -14.45
CA ARG A 5 20.93 28.92 -14.55
C ARG A 5 21.59 27.58 -14.25
N LEU A 6 21.11 26.85 -13.24
CA LEU A 6 21.57 25.47 -12.96
C LEU A 6 21.34 24.55 -14.15
N LEU A 7 20.16 24.64 -14.77
CA LEU A 7 19.83 23.86 -15.97
C LEU A 7 20.73 24.24 -17.15
N SER A 8 20.99 25.53 -17.34
CA SER A 8 21.87 26.03 -18.41
C SER A 8 23.31 25.56 -18.23
N ILE A 9 23.84 25.60 -17.00
CA ILE A 9 25.18 25.06 -16.68
C ILE A 9 25.22 23.58 -17.02
N LEU A 10 24.22 22.81 -16.57
CA LEU A 10 24.15 21.38 -16.84
C LEU A 10 24.22 21.08 -18.35
N LEU A 11 23.37 21.71 -19.16
CA LEU A 11 23.30 21.51 -20.61
C LEU A 11 24.61 21.89 -21.33
N LEU A 12 25.29 22.94 -20.88
CA LEU A 12 26.58 23.36 -21.42
C LEU A 12 27.66 22.31 -21.15
N LEU A 13 27.69 21.74 -19.95
CA LEU A 13 28.63 20.67 -19.60
C LEU A 13 28.36 19.38 -20.38
N GLN A 14 27.10 19.07 -20.74
CA GLN A 14 26.81 17.87 -21.54
C GLN A 14 27.28 18.00 -22.99
N THR A 15 27.12 19.18 -23.55
CA THR A 15 27.41 19.43 -24.96
C THR A 15 28.90 19.65 -25.22
N ARG A 16 29.60 20.26 -24.26
CA ARG A 16 31.03 20.59 -24.40
C ARG A 16 31.96 19.72 -23.55
N GLY A 17 31.41 18.88 -22.68
CA GLY A 17 32.16 18.03 -21.75
C GLY A 17 32.77 18.85 -20.61
N ARG A 18 33.86 19.56 -20.91
CA ARG A 18 34.62 20.38 -19.97
C ARG A 18 34.54 21.85 -20.36
N VAL A 19 34.11 22.70 -19.44
CA VAL A 19 33.98 24.15 -19.68
C VAL A 19 34.65 24.94 -18.55
N PRO A 20 35.53 25.91 -18.84
CA PRO A 20 36.12 26.77 -17.82
C PRO A 20 35.06 27.61 -17.08
N ALA A 21 35.29 27.85 -15.78
CA ALA A 21 34.35 28.62 -14.95
C ALA A 21 34.15 30.07 -15.43
N HIS A 22 35.16 30.69 -16.05
CA HIS A 22 35.05 32.04 -16.62
C HIS A 22 34.16 32.07 -17.87
N GLU A 23 34.22 31.04 -18.72
CA GLU A 23 33.38 30.94 -19.91
C GLU A 23 31.90 30.74 -19.52
N LEU A 24 31.63 29.94 -18.49
CA LEU A 24 30.27 29.82 -17.93
C LEU A 24 29.78 31.14 -17.32
N ALA A 25 30.68 31.88 -16.65
CA ALA A 25 30.37 33.16 -16.02
C ALA A 25 30.01 34.23 -17.06
N GLU A 26 30.81 34.35 -18.13
CA GLU A 26 30.55 35.26 -19.24
C GLU A 26 29.24 34.93 -19.94
N ARG A 27 29.02 33.65 -20.27
CA ARG A 27 27.86 33.21 -21.05
C ARG A 27 26.53 33.28 -20.30
N LEU A 28 26.57 33.22 -18.97
CA LEU A 28 25.40 33.31 -18.11
C LEU A 28 25.29 34.67 -17.42
N GLU A 29 26.16 35.63 -17.79
CA GLU A 29 26.18 37.00 -17.28
C GLU A 29 26.24 37.07 -15.75
N VAL A 30 27.07 36.22 -15.13
CA VAL A 30 27.26 36.15 -13.67
C VAL A 30 28.73 36.13 -13.29
N SER A 31 29.02 36.31 -12.00
CA SER A 31 30.39 36.17 -11.51
C SER A 31 30.86 34.71 -11.48
N VAL A 32 32.16 34.48 -11.60
CA VAL A 32 32.79 33.16 -11.41
C VAL A 32 32.46 32.56 -10.02
N ARG A 33 32.35 33.42 -8.99
CA ARG A 33 31.92 33.00 -7.64
C ARG A 33 30.51 32.41 -7.65
N THR A 34 29.62 32.98 -8.45
CA THR A 34 28.24 32.47 -8.63
C THR A 34 28.25 31.11 -9.30
N ILE A 35 29.09 30.92 -10.34
CA ILE A 35 29.25 29.63 -11.01
C ILE A 35 29.69 28.54 -10.04
N TYR A 36 30.71 28.78 -9.21
CA TYR A 36 31.14 27.78 -8.22
C TYR A 36 30.04 27.44 -7.22
N ARG A 37 29.28 28.44 -6.74
CA ARG A 37 28.14 28.21 -5.84
C ARG A 37 27.03 27.39 -6.50
N ASP A 38 26.82 27.58 -7.79
CA ASP A 38 25.83 26.83 -8.57
C ASP A 38 26.30 25.39 -8.88
N VAL A 39 27.60 25.19 -9.11
CA VAL A 39 28.21 23.86 -9.22
C VAL A 39 28.11 23.09 -7.90
N GLU A 40 28.35 23.73 -6.76
CA GLU A 40 28.11 23.12 -5.44
C GLU A 40 26.63 22.74 -5.26
N ALA A 41 25.70 23.59 -5.71
CA ALA A 41 24.27 23.29 -5.65
C ALA A 41 23.88 22.11 -6.55
N LEU A 42 24.47 21.98 -7.74
CA LEU A 42 24.31 20.82 -8.62
C LEU A 42 24.85 19.55 -7.96
N SER A 43 26.05 19.62 -7.37
CA SER A 43 26.65 18.50 -6.65
C SER A 43 25.80 18.05 -5.45
N ALA A 44 25.29 18.99 -4.66
CA ALA A 44 24.41 18.72 -3.53
C ALA A 44 23.06 18.10 -3.98
N SER A 45 22.68 18.30 -5.24
CA SER A 45 21.47 17.74 -5.85
C SER A 45 21.73 16.40 -6.56
N GLY A 46 22.88 15.78 -6.33
CA GLY A 46 23.23 14.46 -6.88
C GLY A 46 23.78 14.47 -8.31
N VAL A 47 24.03 15.65 -8.91
CA VAL A 47 24.69 15.74 -10.22
C VAL A 47 26.22 15.59 -10.02
N PRO A 48 26.88 14.59 -10.64
CA PRO A 48 28.30 14.34 -10.44
C PRO A 48 29.16 15.31 -11.26
N VAL A 49 29.21 16.56 -10.82
CA VAL A 49 30.03 17.64 -11.36
C VAL A 49 31.32 17.77 -10.55
N TYR A 50 32.46 17.95 -11.20
CA TYR A 50 33.72 18.25 -10.53
C TYR A 50 34.46 19.38 -11.25
N ALA A 51 35.34 20.05 -10.50
CA ALA A 51 36.14 21.16 -11.00
C ALA A 51 37.63 20.80 -10.89
N GLU A 52 38.32 20.77 -12.03
CA GLU A 52 39.76 20.60 -12.08
C GLU A 52 40.45 21.97 -12.16
N ARG A 53 41.46 22.22 -11.33
CA ARG A 53 42.22 23.49 -11.31
C ARG A 53 43.44 23.42 -12.22
N GLY A 54 43.73 24.49 -12.96
CA GLY A 54 44.95 24.62 -13.77
C GLY A 54 44.73 25.36 -15.09
N ARG A 55 45.79 25.51 -15.89
CA ARG A 55 45.76 26.18 -17.22
C ARG A 55 44.82 25.52 -18.23
N HIS A 56 44.51 24.23 -18.03
CA HIS A 56 43.54 23.43 -18.78
C HIS A 56 42.39 22.91 -17.90
N GLY A 57 42.22 23.53 -16.72
CA GLY A 57 41.18 23.19 -15.76
C GLY A 57 39.80 23.65 -16.23
N GLY A 58 38.76 23.00 -15.72
CA GLY A 58 37.38 23.29 -16.07
C GLY A 58 36.41 22.58 -15.15
N ILE A 59 35.15 22.95 -15.28
CA ILE A 59 34.03 22.24 -14.69
C ILE A 59 33.60 21.20 -15.71
N GLU A 60 33.39 19.97 -15.26
CA GLU A 60 32.93 18.89 -16.13
C GLU A 60 32.05 17.88 -15.40
N LEU A 61 31.30 17.13 -16.17
CA LEU A 61 30.50 16.00 -15.68
C LEU A 61 31.34 14.73 -15.65
N LEU A 62 31.05 13.83 -14.72
CA LEU A 62 31.65 12.49 -14.71
C LEU A 62 31.44 11.82 -16.07
N ALA A 63 32.50 11.24 -16.64
CA ALA A 63 32.44 10.59 -17.93
C ALA A 63 31.31 9.53 -17.95
N GLY A 64 30.40 9.65 -18.93
CA GLY A 64 29.22 8.78 -19.04
C GLY A 64 27.94 9.31 -18.35
N PHE A 65 28.01 10.44 -17.64
CA PHE A 65 26.82 11.11 -17.12
C PHE A 65 26.10 11.88 -18.24
N ARG A 66 25.04 11.27 -18.78
CA ARG A 66 24.04 11.95 -19.59
C ARG A 66 22.80 12.15 -18.72
N THR A 67 22.27 13.36 -18.67
CA THR A 67 20.95 13.59 -18.06
C THR A 67 19.90 13.06 -19.02
N ASP A 68 19.75 11.74 -19.08
CA ASP A 68 18.47 11.18 -19.46
C ASP A 68 17.53 11.32 -18.26
N VAL A 69 16.24 11.47 -18.58
CA VAL A 69 15.15 12.11 -17.82
C VAL A 69 14.87 11.55 -16.41
N THR A 70 15.64 10.58 -15.92
CA THR A 70 15.48 10.06 -14.57
C THR A 70 16.80 10.20 -13.82
N GLY A 71 17.00 11.32 -13.12
CA GLY A 71 18.04 11.46 -12.09
C GLY A 71 17.83 10.56 -10.87
N LEU A 72 17.36 9.33 -11.09
CA LEU A 72 17.06 8.35 -10.07
C LEU A 72 18.34 7.66 -9.64
N THR A 73 18.56 7.64 -8.33
CA THR A 73 19.57 6.83 -7.67
C THR A 73 19.22 5.35 -7.75
N ALA A 74 20.20 4.49 -7.44
CA ALA A 74 19.98 3.05 -7.35
C ALA A 74 18.90 2.66 -6.31
N ASP A 75 18.77 3.45 -5.23
CA ASP A 75 17.80 3.21 -4.16
C ASP A 75 16.39 3.63 -4.56
N GLU A 76 16.25 4.77 -5.23
CA GLU A 76 14.96 5.20 -5.79
C GLU A 76 14.48 4.24 -6.88
N SER A 77 15.40 3.76 -7.72
CA SER A 77 15.08 2.75 -8.74
C SER A 77 14.64 1.44 -8.10
N ARG A 78 15.36 0.94 -7.09
CA ARG A 78 14.94 -0.25 -6.31
C ARG A 78 13.57 -0.06 -5.68
N SER A 79 13.31 1.11 -5.10
CA SER A 79 12.04 1.44 -4.45
C SER A 79 10.88 1.44 -5.45
N LEU A 80 11.08 1.98 -6.66
CA LEU A 80 10.09 1.92 -7.73
C LEU A 80 9.80 0.48 -8.18
N PHE A 81 10.81 -0.39 -8.25
CA PHE A 81 10.60 -1.81 -8.57
C PHE A 81 9.82 -2.54 -7.47
N ILE A 82 10.12 -2.27 -6.20
CA ILE A 82 9.38 -2.86 -5.07
C ILE A 82 7.94 -2.38 -5.07
N LEU A 83 7.69 -1.09 -5.30
CA LEU A 83 6.34 -0.52 -5.40
C LEU A 83 5.57 -1.12 -6.58
N ALA A 84 6.22 -1.24 -7.74
CA ALA A 84 5.64 -1.89 -8.90
C ALA A 84 5.30 -3.36 -8.61
N ALA A 85 6.13 -4.08 -7.87
CA ALA A 85 5.87 -5.49 -7.53
C ALA A 85 4.63 -5.69 -6.65
N GLN A 86 4.09 -4.67 -5.96
CA GLN A 86 2.94 -4.82 -5.05
C GLN A 86 1.61 -5.20 -5.73
N GLY A 87 1.57 -5.32 -7.06
CA GLY A 87 0.46 -5.97 -7.80
C GLY A 87 -0.83 -5.16 -7.94
N ALA A 88 -0.92 -3.95 -7.37
CA ALA A 88 -2.11 -3.10 -7.47
C ALA A 88 -2.43 -2.68 -8.93
N HIS A 89 -1.41 -2.60 -9.79
CA HIS A 89 -1.51 -2.19 -11.18
C HIS A 89 -2.29 -3.19 -12.05
N ALA A 90 -2.24 -4.49 -11.76
CA ALA A 90 -2.94 -5.53 -12.52
C ALA A 90 -4.46 -5.38 -12.46
N ALA A 91 -4.99 -5.12 -11.27
CA ALA A 91 -6.42 -4.91 -11.08
C ALA A 91 -6.93 -3.60 -11.72
N LEU A 92 -6.04 -2.65 -12.01
CA LEU A 92 -6.34 -1.42 -12.71
C LEU A 92 -6.10 -1.53 -14.23
N GLY A 93 -5.74 -2.70 -14.75
CA GLY A 93 -5.45 -2.90 -16.17
C GLY A 93 -4.14 -2.24 -16.64
N LEU A 94 -3.25 -1.89 -15.72
CA LEU A 94 -2.04 -1.10 -16.00
C LEU A 94 -0.79 -1.95 -16.24
N ASP A 95 -0.90 -3.29 -16.30
CA ASP A 95 0.25 -4.21 -16.43
C ASP A 95 1.15 -3.89 -17.62
N ALA A 96 0.57 -3.71 -18.81
CA ALA A 96 1.34 -3.44 -20.02
C ALA A 96 2.02 -2.06 -19.97
N ALA A 97 1.32 -1.06 -19.42
CA ALA A 97 1.83 0.30 -19.28
C ALA A 97 2.98 0.35 -18.26
N LEU A 98 2.83 -0.32 -17.11
CA LEU A 98 3.86 -0.42 -16.08
C LEU A 98 5.07 -1.20 -16.58
N GLY A 99 4.87 -2.34 -17.26
CA GLY A 99 5.97 -3.09 -17.86
C GLY A 99 6.74 -2.28 -18.92
N SER A 100 6.04 -1.43 -19.69
CA SER A 100 6.68 -0.47 -20.59
C SER A 100 7.46 0.60 -19.83
N ALA A 101 6.88 1.20 -18.79
CA ALA A 101 7.53 2.22 -17.97
C ALA A 101 8.79 1.68 -17.27
N LEU A 102 8.72 0.49 -16.64
CA LEU A 102 9.86 -0.15 -15.98
C LEU A 102 10.99 -0.47 -16.95
N ARG A 103 10.68 -0.92 -18.18
CA ARG A 103 11.70 -1.12 -19.22
C ARG A 103 12.38 0.19 -19.61
N LYS A 104 11.63 1.29 -19.72
CA LYS A 104 12.20 2.62 -19.98
C LYS A 104 13.09 3.10 -18.82
N VAL A 105 12.67 2.87 -17.57
CA VAL A 105 13.48 3.17 -16.38
C VAL A 105 14.77 2.33 -16.36
N MET A 106 14.72 1.03 -16.67
CA MET A 106 15.92 0.18 -16.79
C MET A 106 16.87 0.67 -17.88
N ALA A 107 16.34 1.10 -19.02
CA ALA A 107 17.14 1.62 -20.11
C ALA A 107 17.84 2.95 -19.74
N ALA A 108 17.16 3.78 -18.95
CA ALA A 108 17.67 5.08 -18.47
C ALA A 108 18.65 4.98 -17.29
N LEU A 109 18.70 3.83 -16.59
CA LEU A 109 19.65 3.63 -15.48
C LEU A 109 21.11 3.65 -15.97
N PRO A 110 22.03 4.37 -15.29
CA PRO A 110 23.46 4.28 -15.56
C PRO A 110 23.98 2.85 -15.45
N ALA A 111 24.93 2.47 -16.31
CA ALA A 111 25.48 1.12 -16.41
C ALA A 111 25.93 0.49 -15.07
N PRO A 112 26.51 1.23 -14.09
CA PRO A 112 26.91 0.66 -12.80
C PRO A 112 25.74 0.17 -11.94
N PHE A 113 24.53 0.69 -12.14
CA PHE A 113 23.38 0.43 -11.27
C PHE A 113 22.40 -0.61 -11.84
N ARG A 114 22.47 -0.91 -13.15
CA ARG A 114 21.61 -1.92 -13.80
C ARG A 114 21.75 -3.32 -13.19
N PRO A 115 22.95 -3.84 -12.87
CA PRO A 115 23.08 -5.20 -12.33
C PRO A 115 22.37 -5.38 -10.98
N ALA A 116 22.43 -4.37 -10.10
CA ALA A 116 21.75 -4.42 -8.81
C ALA A 116 20.22 -4.38 -8.93
N ALA A 117 19.69 -3.59 -9.87
CA ALA A 117 18.26 -3.53 -10.16
C ALA A 117 17.73 -4.84 -10.76
N GLU A 118 18.48 -5.46 -11.69
CA GLU A 118 18.14 -6.77 -12.26
C GLU A 118 18.16 -7.90 -11.23
N VAL A 119 19.14 -7.91 -10.32
CA VAL A 119 19.18 -8.92 -9.24
C VAL A 119 17.99 -8.75 -8.31
N THR A 120 17.63 -7.51 -7.98
CA THR A 120 16.47 -7.21 -7.12
C THR A 120 15.17 -7.70 -7.77
N SER A 121 14.92 -7.39 -9.04
CA SER A 121 13.68 -7.81 -9.72
C SER A 121 13.57 -9.33 -9.89
N ARG A 122 14.71 -10.04 -9.99
CA ARG A 122 14.74 -11.52 -10.06
C ARG A 122 14.61 -12.20 -8.69
N ARG A 123 14.97 -11.52 -7.60
CA ARG A 123 15.03 -12.13 -6.25
C ARG A 123 13.93 -11.68 -5.30
N ILE A 124 13.26 -10.57 -5.60
CA ILE A 124 12.18 -10.04 -4.78
C ILE A 124 10.88 -10.09 -5.58
N LEU A 125 10.02 -11.04 -5.20
CA LEU A 125 8.64 -11.12 -5.66
C LEU A 125 7.73 -10.66 -4.53
N VAL A 126 6.93 -9.63 -4.77
CA VAL A 126 5.89 -9.20 -3.84
C VAL A 126 4.56 -9.75 -4.35
N ASP A 127 4.05 -10.80 -3.73
CA ASP A 127 2.71 -11.29 -4.02
C ASP A 127 1.75 -10.76 -2.96
N ALA A 128 0.87 -9.84 -3.35
CA ALA A 128 -0.15 -9.27 -2.46
C ALA A 128 -1.37 -10.20 -2.28
N THR A 129 -1.38 -11.38 -2.93
CA THR A 129 -2.45 -12.36 -2.76
C THR A 129 -2.28 -13.15 -1.46
N ARG A 130 -3.41 -13.56 -0.88
CA ARG A 130 -3.40 -14.40 0.32
C ARG A 130 -3.19 -15.85 -0.09
N TRP A 131 -2.29 -16.56 0.60
CA TRP A 131 -2.06 -18.00 0.47
C TRP A 131 -3.34 -18.87 0.47
N ARG A 132 -4.41 -18.41 1.12
CA ARG A 132 -5.76 -19.02 1.12
C ARG A 132 -6.83 -18.00 0.79
N GLY A 133 -6.71 -17.32 -0.35
CA GLY A 133 -7.83 -16.61 -0.93
C GLY A 133 -8.85 -17.62 -1.46
N GLY A 134 -10.04 -17.71 -0.88
CA GLY A 134 -11.16 -18.42 -1.52
C GLY A 134 -11.45 -17.85 -2.91
N PRO A 135 -12.29 -18.51 -3.73
CA PRO A 135 -12.58 -18.09 -5.10
C PRO A 135 -12.99 -16.62 -5.12
N ARG A 136 -12.14 -15.78 -5.75
CA ARG A 136 -12.39 -14.36 -5.91
C ARG A 136 -13.21 -14.17 -7.17
N ARG A 137 -14.33 -13.47 -7.05
CA ARG A 137 -15.04 -12.98 -8.22
C ARG A 137 -14.13 -11.94 -8.88
N ALA A 138 -13.89 -12.07 -10.19
CA ALA A 138 -13.24 -11.02 -10.95
C ALA A 138 -14.03 -9.72 -10.72
N VAL A 139 -13.35 -8.73 -10.15
CA VAL A 139 -13.95 -7.43 -9.88
C VAL A 139 -13.61 -6.56 -11.07
N ASP A 140 -14.60 -6.29 -11.90
CA ASP A 140 -14.51 -5.24 -12.90
C ASP A 140 -14.49 -3.90 -12.16
N LEU A 141 -13.33 -3.24 -12.16
CA LEU A 141 -13.11 -1.97 -11.48
C LEU A 141 -13.34 -0.78 -12.40
N ASP A 142 -13.59 -0.97 -13.69
CA ASP A 142 -13.55 0.11 -14.68
C ASP A 142 -14.59 1.18 -14.36
N VAL A 143 -15.83 0.77 -14.10
CA VAL A 143 -16.91 1.69 -13.72
C VAL A 143 -16.62 2.43 -12.40
N LEU A 144 -15.89 1.81 -11.46
CA LEU A 144 -15.50 2.46 -10.21
C LEU A 144 -14.38 3.47 -10.44
N GLN A 145 -13.40 3.12 -11.27
CA GLN A 145 -12.31 4.00 -11.67
C GLN A 145 -12.85 5.23 -12.39
N ASP A 146 -13.71 5.03 -13.39
CA ASP A 146 -14.35 6.10 -14.14
C ASP A 146 -15.08 7.07 -13.20
N ALA A 147 -15.85 6.56 -12.24
CA ALA A 147 -16.57 7.40 -11.28
C ALA A 147 -15.63 8.23 -10.40
N VAL A 148 -14.50 7.66 -9.99
CA VAL A 148 -13.49 8.35 -9.18
C VAL A 148 -12.78 9.42 -10.00
N PHE A 149 -12.28 9.09 -11.18
CA PHE A 149 -11.51 10.03 -12.01
C PHE A 149 -12.36 11.13 -12.65
N SER A 150 -13.66 10.89 -12.87
CA SER A 150 -14.59 11.89 -13.41
C SER A 150 -15.34 12.70 -12.35
N ASP A 151 -15.09 12.44 -11.05
CA ASP A 151 -15.81 13.08 -9.94
C ASP A 151 -17.33 12.94 -10.03
N ARG A 152 -17.81 11.75 -10.38
CA ARG A 152 -19.23 11.44 -10.58
C ARG A 152 -19.80 10.53 -9.51
N ARG A 153 -21.08 10.71 -9.20
CA ARG A 153 -21.80 9.84 -8.27
C ARG A 153 -21.95 8.44 -8.85
N LEU A 154 -22.05 7.48 -7.95
CA LEU A 154 -22.18 6.08 -8.32
C LEU A 154 -23.42 5.47 -7.66
N ARG A 155 -24.22 4.75 -8.44
CA ARG A 155 -25.26 3.87 -7.93
C ARG A 155 -24.71 2.45 -7.84
N LEU A 156 -24.72 1.89 -6.64
CA LEU A 156 -24.25 0.54 -6.34
C LEU A 156 -25.41 -0.38 -5.99
N ARG A 157 -25.39 -1.59 -6.53
CA ARG A 157 -26.11 -2.74 -5.95
C ARG A 157 -25.12 -3.53 -5.11
N TYR A 158 -25.21 -3.41 -3.79
CA TYR A 158 -24.20 -3.88 -2.85
C TYR A 158 -24.78 -4.86 -1.83
N ARG A 159 -24.07 -5.96 -1.56
CA ARG A 159 -24.45 -6.94 -0.54
C ARG A 159 -23.57 -6.76 0.70
N HIS A 160 -24.18 -6.37 1.83
CA HIS A 160 -23.45 -6.34 3.11
C HIS A 160 -23.22 -7.77 3.62
N GLY A 161 -22.24 -7.94 4.51
CA GLY A 161 -22.02 -9.25 5.13
C GLY A 161 -23.19 -9.56 6.07
N GLY A 162 -23.80 -10.73 5.91
CA GLY A 162 -24.98 -11.15 6.69
C GLY A 162 -26.32 -10.97 5.96
N ASP A 163 -26.37 -10.14 4.91
CA ASP A 163 -27.59 -9.93 4.13
C ASP A 163 -27.75 -10.98 3.03
N THR A 164 -28.96 -11.53 2.92
CA THR A 164 -29.33 -12.44 1.81
C THR A 164 -29.46 -11.68 0.49
N GLU A 165 -29.99 -10.45 0.53
CA GLU A 165 -30.27 -9.64 -0.66
C GLU A 165 -29.37 -8.41 -0.79
N PRO A 166 -28.91 -8.05 -2.00
CA PRO A 166 -28.19 -6.80 -2.23
C PRO A 166 -29.13 -5.59 -2.12
N SER A 167 -28.70 -4.55 -1.42
CA SER A 167 -29.41 -3.26 -1.39
C SER A 167 -28.82 -2.29 -2.42
N THR A 168 -29.66 -1.37 -2.92
CA THR A 168 -29.21 -0.29 -3.79
C THR A 168 -28.89 0.95 -2.99
N CYS A 169 -27.74 1.56 -3.23
CA CYS A 169 -27.36 2.84 -2.65
C CYS A 169 -26.69 3.75 -3.68
N THR A 170 -26.90 5.06 -3.53
CA THR A 170 -26.11 6.07 -4.22
C THR A 170 -25.00 6.52 -3.28
N VAL A 171 -23.79 6.61 -3.81
CA VAL A 171 -22.59 6.99 -3.07
C VAL A 171 -21.82 8.07 -3.81
N ASP A 172 -20.98 8.76 -3.08
CA ASP A 172 -20.13 9.88 -3.51
C ASP A 172 -18.66 9.45 -3.32
N PRO A 173 -18.02 8.85 -4.36
CA PRO A 173 -16.68 8.28 -4.27
C PRO A 173 -15.61 9.30 -3.92
N TYR A 174 -14.64 8.97 -3.06
CA TYR A 174 -13.36 9.68 -2.89
C TYR A 174 -12.24 9.00 -3.66
N GLY A 175 -12.25 7.66 -3.71
CA GLY A 175 -11.20 6.91 -4.37
C GLY A 175 -11.22 5.41 -4.07
N LEU A 176 -10.24 4.73 -4.65
CA LEU A 176 -10.03 3.29 -4.48
C LEU A 176 -8.82 3.04 -3.58
N VAL A 177 -8.94 2.08 -2.66
CA VAL A 177 -7.88 1.65 -1.76
C VAL A 177 -7.68 0.14 -1.90
N SER A 178 -6.45 -0.29 -2.12
CA SER A 178 -6.07 -1.70 -2.05
C SER A 178 -5.44 -1.99 -0.68
N LYS A 179 -6.08 -2.83 0.14
CA LYS A 179 -5.53 -3.30 1.43
C LYS A 179 -5.51 -4.82 1.47
N ALA A 180 -4.33 -5.41 1.70
CA ALA A 180 -4.13 -6.86 1.76
C ALA A 180 -4.71 -7.63 0.55
N GLY A 181 -4.51 -7.07 -0.65
CA GLY A 181 -4.97 -7.63 -1.91
C GLY A 181 -6.48 -7.57 -2.13
N VAL A 182 -7.22 -6.78 -1.35
CA VAL A 182 -8.66 -6.54 -1.53
C VAL A 182 -8.88 -5.07 -1.87
N TRP A 183 -9.67 -4.80 -2.90
CA TRP A 183 -10.05 -3.46 -3.31
C TRP A 183 -11.28 -2.96 -2.56
N TYR A 184 -11.20 -1.70 -2.13
CA TYR A 184 -12.25 -0.98 -1.44
C TYR A 184 -12.51 0.34 -2.17
N LEU A 185 -13.78 0.65 -2.39
CA LEU A 185 -14.23 1.99 -2.72
C LEU A 185 -14.48 2.76 -1.42
N VAL A 186 -13.78 3.87 -1.23
CA VAL A 186 -14.04 4.83 -0.17
C VAL A 186 -15.02 5.85 -0.72
N ALA A 187 -16.21 5.93 -0.12
CA ALA A 187 -17.25 6.84 -0.58
C ALA A 187 -18.12 7.32 0.58
N ASP A 188 -18.67 8.52 0.46
CA ASP A 188 -19.73 8.96 1.35
C ASP A 188 -21.06 8.36 0.90
N ARG A 189 -21.86 7.92 1.88
CA ARG A 189 -23.28 7.59 1.69
C ARG A 189 -24.07 8.52 2.58
N ARG A 190 -24.86 9.43 1.98
CA ARG A 190 -25.63 10.46 2.70
C ARG A 190 -24.74 11.29 3.64
N GLY A 191 -23.55 11.68 3.18
CA GLY A 191 -22.60 12.52 3.93
C GLY A 191 -21.80 11.80 5.01
N ALA A 192 -21.94 10.47 5.17
CA ALA A 192 -21.14 9.69 6.11
C ALA A 192 -20.17 8.77 5.36
N PRO A 193 -18.87 8.71 5.76
CA PRO A 193 -17.89 7.86 5.11
C PRO A 193 -18.21 6.39 5.31
N ARG A 194 -18.01 5.59 4.27
CA ARG A 194 -18.20 4.14 4.26
C ARG A 194 -17.15 3.46 3.39
N LEU A 195 -16.80 2.22 3.77
CA LEU A 195 -15.98 1.30 2.97
C LEU A 195 -16.88 0.31 2.23
N PHE A 196 -16.75 0.27 0.90
CA PHE A 196 -17.42 -0.72 0.07
C PHE A 196 -16.38 -1.66 -0.52
N ARG A 197 -16.45 -2.95 -0.18
CA ARG A 197 -15.57 -3.95 -0.78
C ARG A 197 -15.97 -4.17 -2.24
N ALA A 198 -15.05 -3.97 -3.16
CA ALA A 198 -15.34 -4.03 -4.58
C ALA A 198 -15.82 -5.43 -5.01
N ASP A 199 -15.32 -6.50 -4.38
CA ASP A 199 -15.77 -7.88 -4.61
C ASP A 199 -17.22 -8.19 -4.15
N ARG A 200 -17.84 -7.29 -3.39
CA ARG A 200 -19.25 -7.38 -2.96
C ARG A 200 -20.20 -6.51 -3.79
N VAL A 201 -19.67 -5.73 -4.74
CA VAL A 201 -20.47 -4.97 -5.70
C VAL A 201 -21.05 -5.94 -6.72
N ARG A 202 -22.38 -5.98 -6.83
CA ARG A 202 -23.07 -6.81 -7.83
C ARG A 202 -23.20 -6.10 -9.17
N SER A 203 -23.46 -4.79 -9.11
CA SER A 203 -23.44 -3.90 -10.25
C SER A 203 -23.15 -2.48 -9.78
N ALA A 204 -22.53 -1.70 -10.66
CA ALA A 204 -22.23 -0.29 -10.48
C ALA A 204 -22.74 0.47 -11.70
N THR A 205 -23.27 1.67 -11.49
CA THR A 205 -23.75 2.54 -12.57
C THR A 205 -23.30 3.96 -12.30
N LEU A 206 -22.56 4.52 -13.25
CA LEU A 206 -22.14 5.91 -13.24
C LEU A 206 -23.36 6.83 -13.42
N LEU A 207 -23.47 7.86 -12.59
CA LEU A 207 -24.61 8.79 -12.63
C LEU A 207 -24.25 10.14 -13.25
N PRO A 208 -25.27 10.83 -13.81
CA PRO A 208 -25.40 12.26 -14.05
C PRO A 208 -24.54 13.24 -13.30
N ASP A 209 -24.67 13.06 -12.00
CA ASP A 209 -24.45 14.10 -11.03
C ASP A 209 -22.99 14.10 -10.58
N PRO A 210 -22.44 15.28 -10.27
CA PRO A 210 -21.14 15.37 -9.61
C PRO A 210 -21.24 14.84 -8.17
N VAL A 211 -20.11 14.38 -7.64
CA VAL A 211 -19.98 13.95 -6.25
C VAL A 211 -20.35 15.06 -5.26
N ARG A 212 -20.93 14.65 -4.13
CA ARG A 212 -21.24 15.50 -2.97
C ARG A 212 -20.37 15.08 -1.79
N ARG A 213 -19.06 15.32 -1.89
CA ARG A 213 -18.07 15.05 -0.83
C ARG A 213 -18.15 16.10 0.27
N ARG A 214 -17.64 15.75 1.45
CA ARG A 214 -17.47 16.70 2.56
C ARG A 214 -16.38 17.72 2.19
N PRO A 215 -16.60 19.04 2.41
CA PRO A 215 -15.63 20.06 2.05
C PRO A 215 -14.28 19.86 2.75
N GLY A 216 -13.18 19.95 1.99
CA GLY A 216 -11.81 19.87 2.50
C GLY A 216 -11.37 18.50 3.02
N VAL A 217 -12.12 17.44 2.71
CA VAL A 217 -11.77 16.06 3.07
C VAL A 217 -11.26 15.35 1.83
N GLU A 218 -10.04 14.81 1.90
CA GLU A 218 -9.45 14.02 0.84
C GLU A 218 -9.58 12.51 1.10
N LEU A 219 -9.23 11.69 0.10
CA LEU A 219 -9.24 10.23 0.22
C LEU A 219 -8.46 9.74 1.44
N ALA A 220 -7.28 10.32 1.69
CA ALA A 220 -6.41 9.95 2.80
C ALA A 220 -7.10 10.18 4.15
N ASP A 221 -7.77 11.32 4.33
CA ASP A 221 -8.48 11.66 5.57
C ASP A 221 -9.66 10.73 5.82
N ALA A 222 -10.47 10.49 4.77
CA ALA A 222 -11.60 9.58 4.85
C ALA A 222 -11.14 8.14 5.14
N TRP A 223 -10.04 7.71 4.51
CA TRP A 223 -9.44 6.40 4.73
C TRP A 223 -8.93 6.23 6.16
N GLU A 224 -8.21 7.20 6.73
CA GLU A 224 -7.68 7.09 8.09
C GLU A 224 -8.80 6.93 9.13
N VAL A 225 -9.90 7.67 9.00
CA VAL A 225 -11.08 7.52 9.88
C VAL A 225 -11.68 6.12 9.75
N LEU A 226 -11.89 5.65 8.52
CA LEU A 226 -12.49 4.34 8.27
C LEU A 226 -11.58 3.19 8.68
N ARG A 227 -10.28 3.31 8.46
CA ARG A 227 -9.25 2.36 8.88
C ARG A 227 -9.28 2.22 10.39
N ARG A 228 -9.27 3.35 11.10
CA ARG A 228 -9.35 3.38 12.56
C ARG A 228 -10.62 2.75 13.09
N GLN A 229 -11.78 3.04 12.50
CA GLN A 229 -13.04 2.38 12.90
C GLN A 229 -13.01 0.86 12.72
N VAL A 230 -12.27 0.35 11.73
CA VAL A 230 -12.10 -1.09 11.49
C VAL A 230 -11.05 -1.71 12.43
N GLU A 231 -10.03 -0.96 12.83
CA GLU A 231 -8.94 -1.41 13.71
C GLU A 231 -9.31 -1.30 15.20
N GLU A 232 -9.92 -0.19 15.61
CA GLU A 232 -10.30 0.11 17.01
C GLU A 232 -11.73 -0.33 17.37
N ARG A 233 -12.47 -0.95 16.42
CA ARG A 233 -13.88 -1.42 16.52
C ARG A 233 -14.54 -1.16 17.89
N PRO A 234 -15.36 -0.10 18.02
CA PRO A 234 -16.11 0.16 19.25
C PRO A 234 -16.96 -1.06 19.64
N GLY A 235 -16.73 -1.61 20.84
CA GLY A 235 -17.38 -2.84 21.33
C GLY A 235 -16.53 -4.10 21.26
N GLY A 236 -15.22 -3.98 20.99
CA GLY A 236 -14.29 -5.09 21.10
C GLY A 236 -14.25 -5.70 22.51
N VAL A 237 -14.04 -7.01 22.59
CA VAL A 237 -13.94 -7.78 23.82
C VAL A 237 -12.57 -8.43 23.87
N ASP A 238 -11.84 -8.17 24.96
CA ASP A 238 -10.58 -8.84 25.24
C ASP A 238 -10.86 -10.24 25.79
N VAL A 239 -10.53 -11.25 25.00
CA VAL A 239 -10.76 -12.66 25.32
C VAL A 239 -9.44 -13.30 25.70
N THR A 240 -9.37 -13.79 26.94
CA THR A 240 -8.24 -14.60 27.41
C THR A 240 -8.53 -16.05 27.09
N VAL A 241 -7.61 -16.70 26.40
CA VAL A 241 -7.70 -18.12 26.04
C VAL A 241 -6.45 -18.86 26.51
N ARG A 242 -6.58 -20.16 26.77
CA ARG A 242 -5.45 -21.08 26.80
C ARG A 242 -5.52 -22.00 25.59
N VAL A 243 -4.37 -22.24 24.96
CA VAL A 243 -4.24 -23.07 23.77
C VAL A 243 -3.21 -24.16 24.05
N ARG A 244 -3.51 -25.41 23.69
CA ARG A 244 -2.52 -26.47 23.77
C ARG A 244 -1.32 -26.14 22.90
N ARG A 245 -0.12 -26.35 23.43
CA ARG A 245 1.15 -26.09 22.74
C ARG A 245 1.21 -26.75 21.35
N SER A 246 0.68 -27.96 21.21
CA SER A 246 0.60 -28.69 19.93
C SER A 246 -0.18 -27.95 18.82
N ARG A 247 -1.02 -26.98 19.18
CA ARG A 247 -1.81 -26.15 18.25
C ARG A 247 -1.41 -24.68 18.26
N LEU A 248 -0.42 -24.28 19.09
CA LEU A 248 -0.05 -22.88 19.27
C LEU A 248 0.39 -22.20 17.96
N ASP A 249 1.27 -22.83 17.18
CA ASP A 249 1.73 -22.28 15.89
C ASP A 249 0.58 -22.06 14.91
N MET A 250 -0.39 -22.98 14.90
CA MET A 250 -1.58 -22.85 14.07
C MET A 250 -2.49 -21.73 14.58
N PHE A 251 -2.66 -21.63 15.90
CA PHE A 251 -3.44 -20.58 16.55
C PHE A 251 -2.87 -19.19 16.26
N VAL A 252 -1.58 -18.98 16.54
CA VAL A 252 -0.89 -17.72 16.27
C VAL A 252 -1.01 -17.36 14.79
N ARG A 253 -0.75 -18.30 13.88
CA ARG A 253 -0.87 -18.05 12.44
C ARG A 253 -2.27 -17.61 12.01
N LEU A 254 -3.32 -18.16 12.61
CA LEU A 254 -4.71 -17.83 12.23
C LEU A 254 -5.23 -16.57 12.90
N HIS A 255 -4.74 -16.26 14.11
CA HIS A 255 -5.23 -15.17 14.94
C HIS A 255 -4.22 -14.02 15.13
N VAL A 256 -3.11 -14.00 14.39
CA VAL A 256 -2.05 -12.98 14.52
C VAL A 256 -2.58 -11.54 14.47
N ALA A 257 -3.61 -11.29 13.65
CA ALA A 257 -4.21 -9.97 13.50
C ALA A 257 -5.13 -9.57 14.68
N SER A 258 -5.46 -10.51 15.55
CA SER A 258 -6.34 -10.33 16.71
C SER A 258 -5.61 -10.55 18.03
N LEU A 259 -4.33 -10.95 18.02
CA LEU A 259 -3.53 -11.06 19.24
C LEU A 259 -3.32 -9.65 19.82
N ALA A 260 -3.75 -9.46 21.06
CA ALA A 260 -3.46 -8.24 21.81
C ALA A 260 -1.97 -8.15 22.16
N GLU A 261 -1.39 -9.30 22.51
CA GLU A 261 0.01 -9.46 22.93
C GLU A 261 0.54 -10.80 22.39
N LEU A 262 1.87 -10.95 22.34
CA LEU A 262 2.47 -12.26 22.05
C LEU A 262 2.09 -13.25 23.17
N PRO A 263 1.79 -14.52 22.85
CA PRO A 263 1.45 -15.51 23.87
C PRO A 263 2.56 -15.64 24.92
N GLU A 264 2.16 -15.70 26.20
CA GLU A 264 3.08 -15.95 27.30
C GLU A 264 3.45 -17.44 27.30
N ASP A 265 4.53 -17.79 26.60
CA ASP A 265 5.06 -19.15 26.54
C ASP A 265 6.30 -19.29 27.45
N ASP A 266 6.13 -20.00 28.56
CA ASP A 266 7.22 -20.33 29.49
C ASP A 266 8.10 -21.50 29.01
N GLY A 267 7.80 -22.08 27.83
CA GLY A 267 8.54 -23.21 27.27
C GLY A 267 8.33 -24.54 27.99
N ALA A 268 7.57 -24.60 29.09
CA ALA A 268 7.38 -25.80 29.91
C ALA A 268 5.92 -26.31 29.96
N GLY A 269 4.92 -25.43 29.83
CA GLY A 269 3.50 -25.81 29.93
C GLY A 269 2.90 -26.55 28.72
N GLU A 270 1.99 -27.50 28.97
CA GLU A 270 1.13 -28.08 27.91
C GLU A 270 0.18 -27.02 27.32
N TRP A 271 -0.20 -26.03 28.14
CA TRP A 271 -1.10 -24.94 27.79
C TRP A 271 -0.35 -23.61 27.80
N VAL A 272 -0.63 -22.80 26.80
CA VAL A 272 -0.08 -21.45 26.65
C VAL A 272 -1.22 -20.45 26.64
N THR A 273 -1.10 -19.39 27.44
CA THR A 273 -2.12 -18.35 27.55
C THR A 273 -1.92 -17.30 26.47
N ALA A 274 -3.00 -16.88 25.83
CA ALA A 274 -3.01 -15.81 24.85
C ALA A 274 -4.20 -14.88 25.06
N ARG A 275 -4.04 -13.61 24.67
CA ARG A 275 -5.11 -12.60 24.70
C ARG A 275 -5.48 -12.20 23.29
N LEU A 276 -6.78 -12.23 23.00
CA LEU A 276 -7.36 -11.85 21.72
C LEU A 276 -8.24 -10.61 21.88
N ALA A 277 -8.06 -9.61 21.03
CA ALA A 277 -9.02 -8.54 20.85
C ALA A 277 -10.01 -8.95 19.75
N LEU A 278 -11.22 -9.36 20.14
CA LEU A 278 -12.29 -9.75 19.21
C LEU A 278 -13.29 -8.61 19.04
N GLY A 279 -13.96 -8.52 17.89
CA GLY A 279 -14.92 -7.45 17.61
C GLY A 279 -16.27 -7.58 18.32
N SER A 280 -16.58 -8.76 18.86
CA SER A 280 -17.76 -9.00 19.72
C SER A 280 -17.66 -10.35 20.41
N VAL A 281 -18.47 -10.57 21.44
CA VAL A 281 -18.61 -11.89 22.10
C VAL A 281 -18.95 -12.99 21.09
N ARG A 282 -19.78 -12.72 20.06
CA ARG A 282 -20.15 -13.73 19.05
C ARG A 282 -18.98 -14.19 18.16
N GLU A 283 -17.94 -13.36 17.98
CA GLU A 283 -16.78 -13.75 17.16
C GLU A 283 -15.97 -14.88 17.82
N THR A 284 -16.13 -15.09 19.13
CA THR A 284 -15.53 -16.20 19.88
C THR A 284 -15.89 -17.57 19.29
N ARG A 285 -17.06 -17.72 18.66
CA ARG A 285 -17.48 -18.96 17.96
C ARG A 285 -16.46 -19.47 16.93
N THR A 286 -15.64 -18.58 16.35
CA THR A 286 -14.57 -18.97 15.42
C THR A 286 -13.50 -19.84 16.07
N LEU A 287 -13.33 -19.73 17.39
CA LEU A 287 -12.38 -20.50 18.18
C LEU A 287 -12.77 -21.98 18.33
N LEU A 288 -14.04 -22.33 18.08
CA LEU A 288 -14.52 -23.72 18.10
C LEU A 288 -13.80 -24.61 17.08
N ALA A 289 -13.17 -24.04 16.04
CA ALA A 289 -12.33 -24.76 15.10
C ALA A 289 -11.11 -25.46 15.76
N PHE A 290 -10.75 -25.07 16.98
CA PHE A 290 -9.68 -25.69 17.77
C PHE A 290 -10.16 -26.80 18.69
N GLY A 291 -11.47 -27.02 18.82
CA GLY A 291 -12.05 -28.10 19.63
C GLY A 291 -11.54 -28.08 21.07
N ASP A 292 -11.08 -29.24 21.54
CA ASP A 292 -10.53 -29.45 22.90
C ASP A 292 -9.12 -28.89 23.09
N ALA A 293 -8.48 -28.38 22.03
CA ALA A 293 -7.14 -27.80 22.11
C ALA A 293 -7.14 -26.31 22.46
N LEU A 294 -8.31 -25.72 22.71
CA LEU A 294 -8.46 -24.33 23.12
C LEU A 294 -9.57 -24.19 24.16
N GLU A 295 -9.32 -23.38 25.19
CA GLU A 295 -10.34 -23.00 26.17
C GLU A 295 -10.35 -21.49 26.38
N VAL A 296 -11.56 -20.92 26.41
CA VAL A 296 -11.79 -19.52 26.75
C VAL A 296 -11.89 -19.38 28.27
N LEU A 297 -11.01 -18.56 28.86
CA LEU A 297 -10.92 -18.31 30.29
C LEU A 297 -11.73 -17.08 30.73
N ALA A 298 -11.71 -16.01 29.93
CA ALA A 298 -12.40 -14.76 30.22
C ALA A 298 -12.72 -13.99 28.93
N PRO A 299 -13.74 -13.11 28.92
CA PRO A 299 -14.73 -12.91 29.98
C PRO A 299 -15.75 -14.07 30.04
N ALA A 300 -16.54 -14.13 31.11
CA ALA A 300 -17.54 -15.20 31.32
C ALA A 300 -18.54 -15.30 30.16
N GLU A 301 -18.99 -14.15 29.63
CA GLU A 301 -19.90 -14.05 28.50
C GLU A 301 -19.35 -14.74 27.23
N ALA A 302 -18.03 -14.66 27.00
CA ALA A 302 -17.37 -15.35 25.89
C ALA A 302 -17.36 -16.87 26.07
N ARG A 303 -17.18 -17.34 27.31
CA ARG A 303 -17.24 -18.76 27.66
C ARG A 303 -18.67 -19.31 27.51
N GLU A 304 -19.67 -18.57 27.97
CA GLU A 304 -21.08 -18.91 27.84
C GLU A 304 -21.52 -19.02 26.38
N GLU A 305 -21.10 -18.07 25.55
CA GLU A 305 -21.37 -18.07 24.11
C GLU A 305 -20.79 -19.31 23.40
N LEU A 306 -19.54 -19.70 23.74
CA LEU A 306 -18.94 -20.93 23.21
C LEU A 306 -19.69 -22.17 23.68
N ALA A 307 -20.02 -22.26 24.96
CA ALA A 307 -20.71 -23.41 25.53
C ALA A 307 -22.10 -23.60 24.91
N ALA A 308 -22.87 -22.51 24.78
CA ALA A 308 -24.17 -22.53 24.12
C ALA A 308 -24.06 -22.95 22.64
N THR A 309 -23.06 -22.44 21.93
CA THR A 309 -22.83 -22.79 20.52
C THR A 309 -22.39 -24.24 20.38
N ALA A 310 -21.53 -24.75 21.26
CA ALA A 310 -21.09 -26.15 21.26
C ALA A 310 -22.27 -27.11 21.51
N ALA A 311 -23.14 -26.80 22.48
CA ALA A 311 -24.35 -27.57 22.72
C ALA A 311 -25.30 -27.58 21.51
N ALA A 312 -25.48 -26.43 20.85
CA ALA A 312 -26.28 -26.35 19.63
C ALA A 312 -25.69 -27.18 18.48
N ILE A 313 -24.36 -27.23 18.35
CA ILE A 313 -23.67 -28.08 17.37
C ILE A 313 -23.89 -29.56 17.71
N SER A 314 -23.70 -29.98 18.96
CA SER A 314 -23.95 -31.37 19.38
C SER A 314 -25.38 -31.81 19.04
N ALA A 315 -26.38 -30.98 19.33
CA ALA A 315 -27.78 -31.27 19.04
C ALA A 315 -28.05 -31.51 17.53
N VAL A 316 -27.33 -30.82 16.63
CA VAL A 316 -27.46 -31.02 15.18
C VAL A 316 -26.96 -32.40 14.73
N TYR A 317 -25.91 -32.92 15.38
CA TYR A 317 -25.29 -34.19 15.00
C TYR A 317 -25.79 -35.39 15.82
N GLU A 318 -26.37 -35.17 17.00
CA GLU A 318 -27.01 -36.21 17.81
C GLU A 318 -28.42 -36.56 17.33
N GLY A 319 -29.09 -35.63 16.63
CA GLY A 319 -30.44 -35.81 16.08
C GLY A 319 -30.52 -36.31 14.63
N GLY A 320 -29.41 -36.79 14.06
CA GLY A 320 -29.28 -37.24 12.66
C GLY A 320 -29.07 -38.74 12.51
#